data_AF-A0A527HRL3-F1
#
_entry.id   AF-A0A527HRL3-F1
#
_cell.length_a   1.000
_cell.length_b   1.000
_cell.length_c   1.000
_cell.angle_alpha   90.00
_cell.angle_beta   90.00
_cell.angle_gamma   90.00
#
_symmetry.space_group_name_H-M   'P 1'
#
loop_
_entity.id
_entity.type
_entity.pdbx_description
1 polymer ?
#
loop_
_entity_poly.entity_id
_entity_poly.type
_entity_poly.pdbx_seq_one_letter_code
_entity_poly.pdbx_strand_id
1 'polypeptide(L)' 'MDNKPPIDTALVRRLVATQFPWWKDLAVRPVEFGGWDNRTFHLGDEMTVRLPSAAAYFLQVEKEHRWL' A
#
# COMPACT_ATOMS: atom_id res chain seq x y z
N MET A 1 14.70 16.57 -7.04
CA MET A 1 15.20 15.20 -6.86
C MET A 1 14.21 14.48 -5.99
N ASP A 2 13.31 13.70 -6.60
CA ASP A 2 12.24 13.01 -5.88
C ASP A 2 12.82 11.84 -5.08
N ASN A 3 13.15 12.12 -3.82
CA ASN A 3 13.53 11.12 -2.83
C ASN A 3 12.28 10.38 -2.34
N LYS A 4 11.59 9.70 -3.27
CA LYS A 4 10.40 8.92 -2.95
C LYS A 4 10.87 7.56 -2.43
N PRO A 5 10.58 7.21 -1.16
CA PRO A 5 10.92 5.88 -0.69
C PRO A 5 10.20 4.85 -1.57
N PRO A 6 10.91 3.81 -2.05
CA PRO A 6 10.30 2.79 -2.90
C PRO A 6 9.15 2.14 -2.11
N ILE A 7 7.97 2.03 -2.72
CA ILE A 7 6.87 1.24 -2.17
C ILE A 7 7.33 -0.22 -2.16
N ASP A 8 7.64 -0.74 -0.98
CA ASP A 8 8.17 -2.08 -0.75
C ASP A 8 7.15 -2.95 0.01
N THR A 9 7.43 -4.25 0.06
CA THR A 9 6.59 -5.22 0.77
C THR A 9 6.47 -4.90 2.27
N ALA A 10 7.51 -4.31 2.88
CA ALA A 10 7.52 -3.97 4.30
C ALA A 10 6.52 -2.84 4.62
N LEU A 11 6.45 -1.83 3.75
CA LEU A 11 5.46 -0.75 3.83
C LEU A 11 4.05 -1.33 3.73
N VAL A 12 3.79 -2.17 2.73
CA VAL A 12 2.48 -2.81 2.54
C VAL A 12 2.09 -3.63 3.76
N ARG A 13 3.00 -4.43 4.32
CA ARG A 13 2.72 -5.25 5.50
C ARG A 13 2.37 -4.41 6.73
N ARG A 14 3.07 -3.29 6.95
CA ARG A 14 2.73 -2.34 8.03
C ARG A 14 1.35 -1.72 7.80
N LEU A 15 1.05 -1.28 6.58
CA LEU A 15 -0.24 -0.68 6.25
C LEU A 15 -1.40 -1.65 6.44
N VAL A 16 -1.24 -2.90 6.03
CA VAL A 16 -2.23 -3.97 6.26
C VAL A 16 -2.38 -4.24 7.74
N ALA A 17 -1.28 -4.38 8.50
CA ALA A 17 -1.36 -4.65 9.93
C ALA A 17 -2.05 -3.51 10.72
N THR A 18 -1.86 -2.25 10.31
CA THR A 18 -2.48 -1.09 10.96
C THR A 18 -3.94 -0.92 10.59
N GLN A 19 -4.30 -1.05 9.31
CA GLN A 19 -5.67 -0.78 8.83
C GLN A 19 -6.58 -2.03 8.86
N PHE A 20 -6.00 -3.22 8.72
CA PHE A 20 -6.69 -4.50 8.65
C PHE A 20 -6.03 -5.54 9.57
N PRO A 21 -6.15 -5.41 10.91
CA PRO A 21 -5.42 -6.24 11.86
C PRO A 21 -5.68 -7.75 11.74
N TRP A 22 -6.84 -8.14 11.20
CA TRP A 22 -7.22 -9.53 10.95
C TRP A 22 -6.47 -10.18 9.76
N TRP A 23 -5.86 -9.37 8.89
CA TRP A 23 -5.05 -9.85 7.76
C TRP A 23 -3.54 -9.63 7.96
N LYS A 24 -3.12 -9.18 9.16
CA LYS A 24 -1.72 -8.85 9.45
C LYS A 24 -0.74 -10.01 9.23
N ASP A 25 -1.23 -11.25 9.40
CA ASP A 25 -0.42 -12.47 9.34
C ASP A 25 -0.37 -13.07 7.92
N LEU A 26 -1.07 -12.46 6.95
CA LEU A 26 -1.04 -12.91 5.56
C LEU A 26 0.26 -12.50 4.87
N ALA A 27 0.77 -13.41 4.03
CA ALA A 27 1.97 -13.17 3.24
C ALA A 27 1.73 -12.05 2.22
N VAL A 28 2.67 -11.11 2.10
CA VAL A 28 2.63 -10.04 1.09
C VAL A 28 3.71 -10.30 0.04
N ARG A 29 3.33 -10.40 -1.24
CA ARG A 29 4.26 -10.65 -2.35
C ARG A 29 4.09 -9.60 -3.44
N PRO A 30 5.16 -8.99 -3.97
CA PRO A 30 5.04 -8.02 -5.07
C PRO A 30 4.55 -8.73 -6.34
N VAL A 31 3.70 -8.06 -7.10
CA VAL A 31 3.35 -8.48 -8.47
C VAL A 31 4.42 -7.91 -9.41
N GLU A 32 5.09 -8.78 -10.18
CA GLU A 32 6.16 -8.38 -11.11
C GLU A 32 5.69 -7.41 -12.21
N PHE A 33 4.40 -7.42 -12.54
CA PHE A 33 3.77 -6.57 -13.55
C PHE A 33 2.81 -5.55 -12.93
N GLY A 34 3.35 -4.54 -12.25
CA GLY A 34 2.60 -3.34 -11.87
C GLY A 34 2.83 -2.23 -12.89
N GLY A 35 1.77 -1.76 -13.55
CA GLY A 35 1.86 -0.62 -14.47
C GLY A 35 2.50 0.60 -13.80
N TRP A 36 3.08 1.51 -14.61
CA TRP A 36 3.91 2.64 -14.18
C TRP A 36 3.35 3.40 -12.96
N ASP A 37 2.03 3.53 -12.87
CA ASP A 37 1.37 4.39 -11.89
C ASP A 37 0.98 3.68 -10.58
N ASN A 38 0.91 2.35 -10.55
CA ASN A 38 0.43 1.60 -9.39
C ASN A 38 1.28 0.36 -9.10
N ARG A 39 1.68 0.18 -7.85
CA ARG A 39 2.28 -1.07 -7.39
C ARG A 39 1.23 -1.97 -6.78
N THR A 40 1.15 -3.18 -7.30
CA THR A 40 0.25 -4.22 -6.81
C THR A 40 1.03 -5.28 -6.05
N PHE A 41 0.46 -5.75 -4.96
CA PHE A 41 0.98 -6.82 -4.12
C PHE A 41 -0.11 -7.85 -3.91
N HIS A 42 0.22 -9.14 -3.92
CA HIS A 42 -0.65 -10.18 -3.39
C HIS A 42 -0.66 -10.12 -1.86
N LEU A 43 -1.82 -10.33 -1.26
CA LEU A 43 -2.03 -10.48 0.17
C LEU A 43 -2.69 -11.84 0.41
N GLY A 44 -1.95 -12.77 0.99
CA GLY A 44 -2.33 -14.17 0.99
C GLY A 44 -2.44 -14.69 -0.45
N ASP A 45 -3.31 -15.67 -0.66
CA ASP A 45 -3.47 -16.32 -1.97
C ASP A 45 -4.68 -15.81 -2.76
N GLU A 46 -5.59 -15.05 -2.12
CA GLU A 46 -6.87 -14.63 -2.72
C GLU A 46 -7.02 -13.11 -2.89
N MET A 47 -6.17 -12.30 -2.27
CA MET A 47 -6.34 -10.84 -2.26
C MET A 47 -5.16 -10.09 -2.89
N THR A 48 -5.42 -8.85 -3.27
CA THR A 48 -4.40 -7.93 -3.79
C THR A 48 -4.49 -6.56 -3.14
N VAL A 49 -3.35 -5.99 -2.77
CA VAL A 49 -3.21 -4.60 -2.31
C VAL A 49 -2.66 -3.78 -3.47
N ARG A 50 -3.34 -2.69 -3.81
CA ARG A 50 -2.90 -1.75 -4.86
C ARG A 50 -2.58 -0.41 -4.23
N LEU A 51 -1.33 0.01 -4.38
CA LEU A 51 -0.85 1.30 -3.88
C LEU A 51 -0.52 2.22 -5.06
N PRO A 52 -1.04 3.45 -5.07
CA PRO A 52 -0.60 4.44 -6.04
C PRO A 52 0.88 4.75 -5.83
N SER A 53 1.67 4.73 -6.90
CA SER A 53 3.09 5.11 -6.89
C SER A 53 3.30 6.56 -6.45
N ALA A 54 2.25 7.38 -6.47
CA ALA A 54 2.18 8.72 -5.91
C ALA A 54 2.00 8.69 -4.38
N ALA A 55 3.12 8.75 -3.67
CA ALA A 55 3.25 8.92 -2.21
C ALA A 55 2.46 10.11 -1.59
N ALA A 56 1.79 10.94 -2.39
CA ALA A 56 1.05 12.10 -1.91
C ALA A 56 -0.30 11.76 -1.25
N TYR A 57 -0.84 10.56 -1.41
CA TYR A 57 -2.14 10.23 -0.82
C TYR A 57 -2.10 9.76 0.65
N PHE A 58 -0.95 9.29 1.16
CA PHE A 58 -0.91 8.70 2.51
C PHE A 58 -0.63 9.72 3.64
N LEU A 59 -0.08 10.90 3.33
CA LEU A 59 0.11 11.99 4.30
C LEU A 59 -1.08 12.95 4.38
N GLN A 60 -2.16 12.70 3.63
CA GLN A 60 -3.37 13.54 3.64
C GLN A 60 -4.63 12.83 4.16
N VAL A 61 -4.56 11.54 4.53
CA VAL A 61 -5.71 10.86 5.17
C VAL A 61 -5.96 11.36 6.60
N GLU A 62 -4.95 11.93 7.28
CA GLU A 62 -5.17 12.63 8.56
C GLU A 62 -5.77 14.05 8.41
N LYS A 63 -5.92 14.58 7.19
CA LYS A 63 -6.52 15.90 6.95
C LYS A 63 -7.84 15.90 6.19
N GLU A 64 -8.21 14.82 5.51
CA GLU A 64 -9.48 14.73 4.76
C GLU A 64 -10.49 13.73 5.36
N HIS A 65 -10.56 13.62 6.70
CA HIS A 65 -11.80 13.26 7.41
C HIS A 65 -12.56 14.52 7.87
N ARG A 66 -12.51 15.58 7.05
CA ARG A 66 -13.38 16.75 7.17
C ARG A 66 -13.61 17.39 5.81
N TRP A 67 -14.26 16.66 4.91
CA TRP A 67 -15.10 17.29 3.90
C TRP A 67 -16.39 16.47 3.77
N LEU A 68 -17.46 17.13 4.24
CA LEU A 68 -18.91 16.97 4.02
C LEU A 68 -19.43 15.66 3.42
#